data_AF-A0A8T0UQ00-F1
#
_entry.id   AF-A0A8T0UQ00-F1
#
_cell.length_a   1.000
_cell.length_b   1.000
_cell.length_c   1.000
_cell.angle_alpha   90.00
_cell.angle_beta   90.00
_cell.angle_gamma   90.00
#
_symmetry.space_group_name_H-M   'P 1'
#
loop_
_entity.id
_entity.type
_entity.pdbx_description
1 polymer ?
#
loop_
_entity_poly.entity_id
_entity_poly.type
_entity_poly.pdbx_seq_one_letter_code
_entity_poly.pdbx_strand_id
1 'polypeptide(L)'
;MHPHPRRSASAQASTHVVPRSSARSPTTGPVSREAAARPTPPQGPAMPAGQPHAHEAGGGGGGGGAANHSNHHPAAHSPPPPALPAEVVPAYPPPESEDDETWVWTQIKAEARRDADAEPALASFLYATVLTHPSLPRSLSFHLANKLCSSTLLSTLLYDLFLATLAAHPSLRAAVVADLLAARSRDPACVGFSHCLLNYKGFLAIQAHRVAHVLWAQQRRPLALALQSRVADVFAVDIHPAAVVGKGILLDHATGVVIGETAVVGDNVSILHHVTLGGTGKAVGDRHPKIGDGVLIGAAATILGNVKIGSGAKIGAGSVVLIDVPARSTAVGNPARLIGGKKPEGEKDEDMPGESMDHTSFIRQWSDYTI
;
A
#
# COMPACT_ATOMS: atom_id res chain seq x y z
N MET A 1 -2.41 -7.42 -88.07
CA MET A 1 -0.93 -7.43 -87.94
C MET A 1 -0.54 -8.45 -86.89
N HIS A 2 0.42 -9.33 -87.21
CA HIS A 2 1.20 -10.10 -86.22
C HIS A 2 2.31 -9.18 -85.61
N PRO A 3 3.01 -9.54 -84.50
CA PRO A 3 3.33 -10.90 -84.08
C PRO A 3 3.29 -11.26 -82.57
N HIS A 4 3.44 -12.57 -82.32
CA HIS A 4 3.96 -13.23 -81.10
C HIS A 4 5.48 -12.94 -80.87
N PRO A 5 6.28 -13.51 -79.91
CA PRO A 5 6.05 -14.68 -79.02
C PRO A 5 6.71 -14.64 -77.58
N ARG A 6 6.71 -15.83 -76.92
CA ARG A 6 7.70 -16.38 -75.93
C ARG A 6 7.59 -15.95 -74.45
N ARG A 7 7.22 -16.87 -73.52
CA ARG A 7 7.98 -17.98 -72.84
C ARG A 7 8.65 -17.46 -71.54
N SER A 8 8.75 -18.19 -70.42
CA SER A 8 8.85 -19.66 -70.22
C SER A 8 8.54 -20.12 -68.77
N ALA A 9 8.07 -21.39 -68.62
CA ALA A 9 8.26 -22.32 -67.47
C ALA A 9 7.75 -21.87 -66.06
N SER A 10 7.46 -22.73 -65.08
CA SER A 10 7.03 -24.14 -64.96
C SER A 10 6.52 -24.34 -63.50
N ALA A 11 5.84 -25.40 -63.05
CA ALA A 11 5.42 -26.67 -63.66
C ALA A 11 4.00 -27.09 -63.17
N GLN A 12 3.71 -28.40 -63.12
CA GLN A 12 2.55 -29.05 -62.47
C GLN A 12 2.98 -29.55 -61.05
N ALA A 13 2.16 -30.09 -60.14
CA ALA A 13 0.94 -30.88 -60.34
C ALA A 13 0.01 -31.00 -59.09
N SER A 14 -1.27 -31.19 -59.40
CA SER A 14 -2.21 -32.21 -58.89
C SER A 14 -2.70 -32.26 -57.43
N THR A 15 -4.03 -32.15 -57.34
CA THR A 15 -5.00 -32.64 -56.34
C THR A 15 -4.90 -34.16 -56.10
N HIS A 16 -5.29 -34.79 -54.97
CA HIS A 16 -6.67 -34.85 -54.42
C HIS A 16 -6.79 -35.76 -53.16
N VAL A 17 -7.81 -35.49 -52.32
CA VAL A 17 -8.68 -36.44 -51.57
C VAL A 17 -8.20 -37.10 -50.25
N VAL A 18 -9.18 -37.21 -49.34
CA VAL A 18 -9.18 -37.67 -47.93
C VAL A 18 -9.51 -39.19 -47.83
N PRO A 19 -9.41 -39.86 -46.67
CA PRO A 19 -10.62 -40.00 -45.82
C PRO A 19 -10.38 -40.07 -44.29
N ARG A 20 -11.50 -39.99 -43.55
CA ARG A 20 -11.61 -40.19 -42.09
C ARG A 20 -11.56 -41.68 -41.71
N SER A 21 -11.28 -41.97 -40.44
CA SER A 21 -11.75 -43.19 -39.75
C SER A 21 -12.39 -42.85 -38.40
N SER A 22 -13.09 -43.81 -37.78
CA SER A 22 -14.06 -43.54 -36.72
C SER A 22 -14.16 -44.65 -35.67
N ALA A 23 -14.48 -44.24 -34.43
CA ALA A 23 -15.13 -45.00 -33.35
C ALA A 23 -14.40 -46.21 -32.71
N ARG A 24 -14.21 -46.14 -31.39
CA ARG A 24 -14.83 -47.08 -30.41
C ARG A 24 -14.69 -46.59 -28.96
N SER A 25 -15.74 -46.83 -28.19
CA SER A 25 -15.78 -46.75 -26.71
C SER A 25 -15.73 -48.17 -26.11
N PRO A 26 -15.43 -48.29 -24.81
CA PRO A 26 -16.32 -49.10 -23.94
C PRO A 26 -16.58 -48.47 -22.56
N THR A 27 -17.41 -49.15 -21.76
CA THR A 27 -18.13 -48.63 -20.59
C THR A 27 -17.71 -49.25 -19.24
N THR A 28 -17.82 -48.46 -18.16
CA THR A 28 -18.26 -48.82 -16.78
C THR A 28 -17.64 -50.00 -16.01
N GLY A 29 -17.11 -49.73 -14.80
CA GLY A 29 -16.91 -50.74 -13.73
C GLY A 29 -15.98 -50.25 -12.60
N PRO A 30 -16.32 -50.38 -11.29
CA PRO A 30 -15.60 -49.68 -10.21
C PRO A 30 -14.58 -50.55 -9.45
N VAL A 31 -13.51 -49.95 -8.92
CA VAL A 31 -12.63 -50.57 -7.90
C VAL A 31 -12.22 -49.55 -6.82
N SER A 32 -12.63 -49.87 -5.59
CA SER A 32 -12.11 -49.58 -4.25
C SER A 32 -11.23 -48.36 -3.94
N ARG A 33 -11.63 -47.65 -2.88
CA ARG A 33 -10.75 -46.79 -2.06
C ARG A 33 -9.69 -47.66 -1.35
N GLU A 34 -8.46 -47.15 -1.27
CA GLU A 34 -7.48 -47.61 -0.28
C GLU A 34 -6.88 -46.40 0.45
N ALA A 35 -6.86 -46.45 1.78
CA ALA A 35 -6.51 -45.31 2.61
C ALA A 35 -5.02 -45.35 2.99
N ALA A 36 -4.22 -44.44 2.45
CA ALA A 36 -2.83 -44.26 2.87
C ALA A 36 -2.76 -43.65 4.29
N ALA A 37 -2.26 -44.43 5.24
CA ALA A 37 -2.13 -44.02 6.64
C ALA A 37 -1.11 -42.88 6.82
N ARG A 38 -1.42 -41.94 7.73
CA ARG A 38 -0.46 -40.91 8.17
C ARG A 38 0.49 -41.52 9.22
N PRO A 39 1.82 -41.33 9.12
CA PRO A 39 2.73 -41.70 10.20
C PRO A 39 2.59 -40.73 11.39
N THR A 40 2.52 -41.28 12.60
CA THR A 40 2.56 -40.55 13.87
C THR A 40 3.97 -40.07 14.21
N PRO A 41 4.15 -38.89 14.83
CA PRO A 41 5.46 -38.43 15.30
C PRO A 41 5.92 -39.23 16.54
N PRO A 42 7.24 -39.46 16.71
CA PRO A 42 7.78 -40.18 17.86
C PRO A 42 7.73 -39.35 19.15
N GLN A 43 7.44 -40.01 20.27
CA GLN A 43 7.48 -39.42 21.62
C GLN A 43 8.92 -39.37 22.14
N GLY A 44 9.37 -38.18 22.57
CA GLY A 44 10.60 -37.99 23.35
C GLY A 44 10.35 -38.07 24.85
N PRO A 45 11.37 -38.38 25.68
CA PRO A 45 11.17 -38.76 27.08
C PRO A 45 10.85 -37.58 28.01
N ALA A 46 10.11 -37.87 29.08
CA ALA A 46 9.74 -36.92 30.11
C ALA A 46 10.90 -36.57 31.05
N MET A 47 10.91 -35.32 31.53
CA MET A 47 11.77 -34.85 32.63
C MET A 47 10.90 -34.46 33.84
N PRO A 48 11.38 -34.65 35.09
CA PRO A 48 10.52 -34.67 36.27
C PRO A 48 10.21 -33.27 36.83
N ALA A 49 9.07 -33.17 37.53
CA ALA A 49 8.70 -32.01 38.33
C ALA A 49 9.51 -31.96 39.65
N GLY A 50 10.10 -30.80 39.95
CA GLY A 50 10.73 -30.47 41.24
C GLY A 50 9.96 -29.34 41.94
N GLN A 51 9.73 -29.50 43.25
CA GLN A 51 8.88 -28.62 44.06
C GLN A 51 9.55 -27.29 44.48
N PRO A 52 8.77 -26.29 44.96
CA PRO A 52 9.26 -24.94 45.24
C PRO A 52 9.92 -24.83 46.62
N HIS A 53 10.81 -23.83 46.77
CA HIS A 53 11.28 -23.36 48.07
C HIS A 53 10.54 -22.09 48.51
N ALA A 54 10.07 -22.10 49.76
CA ALA A 54 9.43 -20.99 50.46
C ALA A 54 10.35 -20.44 51.58
N HIS A 55 9.77 -19.57 52.43
CA HIS A 55 10.31 -18.81 53.58
C HIS A 55 10.77 -17.39 53.20
N GLU A 56 10.41 -16.30 53.88
CA GLU A 56 9.53 -15.91 55.03
C GLU A 56 9.80 -14.38 55.19
N ALA A 57 9.09 -13.53 55.94
CA ALA A 57 7.87 -13.57 56.75
C ALA A 57 7.18 -12.20 56.58
N GLY A 58 5.85 -12.05 56.63
CA GLY A 58 5.03 -11.99 57.85
C GLY A 58 4.21 -10.69 57.81
N GLY A 59 3.08 -10.51 58.52
CA GLY A 59 2.31 -11.45 59.34
C GLY A 59 1.09 -10.73 59.95
N GLY A 60 -0.02 -11.47 60.15
CA GLY A 60 -1.23 -11.01 60.85
C GLY A 60 -2.23 -10.17 60.01
N GLY A 61 -3.55 -10.40 60.11
CA GLY A 61 -4.26 -11.46 60.83
C GLY A 61 -5.77 -11.20 60.93
N GLY A 62 -6.58 -12.26 60.83
CA GLY A 62 -8.05 -12.24 61.06
C GLY A 62 -8.89 -11.56 59.97
N GLY A 63 -10.10 -12.01 59.65
CA GLY A 63 -10.85 -13.17 60.14
C GLY A 63 -12.36 -12.94 60.01
N GLY A 64 -13.13 -13.99 59.72
CA GLY A 64 -14.60 -13.94 59.69
C GLY A 64 -15.20 -13.45 58.37
N GLY A 65 -16.01 -14.30 57.74
CA GLY A 65 -16.75 -13.94 56.52
C GLY A 65 -18.20 -13.54 56.81
N ALA A 66 -18.83 -12.90 55.83
CA ALA A 66 -20.27 -12.89 55.64
C ALA A 66 -20.56 -12.65 54.15
N ALA A 67 -21.53 -13.38 53.60
CA ALA A 67 -22.08 -13.03 52.29
C ALA A 67 -22.86 -11.72 52.41
N ASN A 68 -22.82 -10.86 51.38
CA ASN A 68 -23.90 -9.90 51.21
C ASN A 68 -24.16 -9.57 49.72
N HIS A 69 -25.41 -9.20 49.45
CA HIS A 69 -25.99 -9.11 48.13
C HIS A 69 -25.63 -7.81 47.38
N SER A 70 -25.58 -7.94 46.05
CA SER A 70 -25.91 -6.94 45.02
C SER A 70 -25.86 -5.44 45.37
N ASN A 71 -24.97 -4.72 44.68
CA ASN A 71 -25.39 -3.53 43.93
C ASN A 71 -24.42 -3.27 42.76
N HIS A 72 -24.86 -3.57 41.54
CA HIS A 72 -24.21 -3.08 40.32
C HIS A 72 -24.74 -1.67 40.03
N HIS A 73 -23.94 -0.64 40.33
CA HIS A 73 -24.13 0.65 39.68
C HIS A 73 -23.60 0.55 38.24
N PRO A 74 -24.35 0.98 37.22
CA PRO A 74 -23.79 1.15 35.89
C PRO A 74 -22.73 2.26 35.95
N ALA A 75 -21.53 1.97 35.43
CA ALA A 75 -20.52 3.00 35.27
C ALA A 75 -21.06 4.08 34.32
N ALA A 76 -21.11 5.33 34.78
CA ALA A 76 -21.50 6.44 33.93
C ALA A 76 -20.46 6.56 32.80
N HIS A 77 -20.89 6.27 31.57
CA HIS A 77 -20.08 6.59 30.40
C HIS A 77 -19.91 8.11 30.35
N SER A 78 -18.69 8.59 30.62
CA SER A 78 -18.33 9.97 30.32
C SER A 78 -18.66 10.25 28.84
N PRO A 79 -19.33 11.36 28.51
CA PRO A 79 -19.53 11.72 27.11
C PRO A 79 -18.17 11.83 26.42
N PRO A 80 -18.07 11.51 25.12
CA PRO A 80 -16.85 11.79 24.38
C PRO A 80 -16.50 13.27 24.51
N PRO A 81 -15.20 13.63 24.55
CA PRO A 81 -14.81 15.04 24.58
C PRO A 81 -15.46 15.76 23.39
N PRO A 82 -15.92 17.01 23.57
CA PRO A 82 -16.53 17.76 22.48
C PRO A 82 -15.56 17.79 21.30
N ALA A 83 -16.06 17.54 20.10
CA ALA A 83 -15.28 17.69 18.89
C ALA A 83 -14.64 19.08 18.91
N LEU A 84 -13.32 19.14 18.69
CA LEU A 84 -12.62 20.41 18.56
C LEU A 84 -13.37 21.25 17.51
N PRO A 85 -13.57 22.56 17.75
CA PRO A 85 -14.20 23.40 16.76
C PRO A 85 -13.45 23.24 15.44
N ALA A 86 -14.19 23.23 14.33
CA ALA A 86 -13.59 23.21 13.00
C ALA A 86 -12.83 24.53 12.80
N GLU A 87 -11.59 24.58 13.28
CA GLU A 87 -10.63 25.59 12.84
C GLU A 87 -10.64 25.54 11.32
N VAL A 88 -10.85 26.70 10.71
CA VAL A 88 -10.99 26.83 9.27
C VAL A 88 -9.70 26.33 8.65
N VAL A 89 -9.71 25.08 8.18
CA VAL A 89 -8.56 24.47 7.54
C VAL A 89 -8.17 25.41 6.40
N PRO A 90 -6.95 25.99 6.41
CA PRO A 90 -6.60 27.03 5.46
C PRO A 90 -6.84 26.52 4.04
N ALA A 91 -7.77 27.21 3.37
CA ALA A 91 -8.10 26.97 1.98
C ALA A 91 -6.94 27.52 1.14
N TYR A 92 -5.95 26.66 0.92
CA TYR A 92 -4.85 26.98 0.03
C TYR A 92 -5.39 27.09 -1.41
N PRO A 93 -5.15 28.22 -2.11
CA PRO A 93 -5.53 28.30 -3.52
C PRO A 93 -4.81 27.20 -4.30
N PRO A 94 -5.44 26.61 -5.32
CA PRO A 94 -4.79 25.60 -6.12
C PRO A 94 -3.53 26.19 -6.78
N PRO A 95 -2.46 25.40 -6.92
CA PRO A 95 -1.25 25.85 -7.58
C PRO A 95 -1.44 26.22 -9.06
N GLU A 96 -0.51 27.03 -9.59
CA GLU A 96 -0.56 27.54 -10.97
C GLU A 96 0.20 26.67 -12.00
N SER A 97 1.14 25.81 -11.60
CA SER A 97 1.87 24.91 -12.53
C SER A 97 2.57 23.73 -11.82
N GLU A 98 2.95 22.67 -12.55
CA GLU A 98 3.59 21.47 -11.95
C GLU A 98 4.96 21.70 -11.25
N ASP A 99 5.51 22.93 -11.27
CA ASP A 99 6.76 23.33 -10.60
C ASP A 99 6.54 23.79 -9.12
N ASP A 100 5.51 23.26 -8.48
CA ASP A 100 4.98 23.66 -7.17
C ASP A 100 5.89 23.48 -5.96
N GLU A 101 7.11 22.95 -6.11
CA GLU A 101 8.02 22.74 -4.98
C GLU A 101 8.21 24.02 -4.17
N THR A 102 8.34 25.18 -4.82
CA THR A 102 8.53 26.47 -4.15
C THR A 102 7.28 26.90 -3.38
N TRP A 103 6.09 26.69 -3.96
CA TRP A 103 4.82 27.06 -3.34
C TRP A 103 4.50 26.13 -2.16
N VAL A 104 4.55 24.81 -2.36
CA VAL A 104 4.36 23.80 -1.30
C VAL A 104 5.36 24.01 -0.17
N TRP A 105 6.64 24.26 -0.49
CA TRP A 105 7.65 24.55 0.53
C TRP A 105 7.37 25.84 1.31
N THR A 106 6.82 26.87 0.65
CA THR A 106 6.40 28.10 1.33
C THR A 106 5.24 27.83 2.30
N GLN A 107 4.24 27.02 1.91
CA GLN A 107 3.16 26.61 2.82
C GLN A 107 3.71 25.80 4.01
N ILE A 108 4.57 24.81 3.76
CA ILE A 108 5.22 23.99 4.81
C ILE A 108 5.97 24.86 5.83
N LYS A 109 6.71 25.88 5.37
CA LYS A 109 7.40 26.81 6.28
C LYS A 109 6.46 27.72 7.06
N ALA A 110 5.33 28.14 6.46
CA ALA A 110 4.32 28.96 7.12
C ALA A 110 3.53 28.18 8.18
N GLU A 111 3.19 26.92 7.90
CA GLU A 111 2.58 25.99 8.85
C GLU A 111 3.56 25.66 10.00
N ALA A 112 4.77 25.17 9.70
CA ALA A 112 5.75 24.83 10.73
C ALA A 112 6.18 26.05 11.59
N ARG A 113 6.05 27.28 11.07
CA ARG A 113 6.21 28.52 11.83
C ARG A 113 5.10 28.67 12.85
N ARG A 114 3.85 28.61 12.38
CA ARG A 114 2.63 28.70 13.21
C ARG A 114 2.65 27.67 14.33
N ASP A 115 2.98 26.42 13.99
CA ASP A 115 2.99 25.30 14.94
C ASP A 115 4.13 25.43 15.96
N ALA A 116 5.30 25.96 15.56
CA ALA A 116 6.41 26.22 16.49
C ALA A 116 6.13 27.40 17.43
N ASP A 117 5.36 28.39 16.98
CA ASP A 117 4.96 29.53 17.81
C ASP A 117 3.78 29.14 18.74
N ALA A 118 2.94 28.16 18.36
CA ALA A 118 1.80 27.67 19.14
C ALA A 118 2.13 26.54 20.13
N GLU A 119 3.06 25.65 19.79
CA GLU A 119 3.47 24.51 20.64
C GLU A 119 4.99 24.55 20.94
N PRO A 120 5.40 25.23 22.04
CA PRO A 120 6.80 25.39 22.43
C PRO A 120 7.56 24.06 22.60
N ALA A 121 6.90 22.96 22.96
CA ALA A 121 7.55 21.66 23.11
C ALA A 121 8.04 21.07 21.76
N LEU A 122 7.41 21.45 20.65
CA LEU A 122 7.79 21.03 19.29
C LEU A 122 8.67 22.06 18.57
N ALA A 123 8.78 23.28 19.08
CA ALA A 123 9.51 24.38 18.42
C ALA A 123 10.93 23.98 17.97
N SER A 124 11.76 23.40 18.84
CA SER A 124 13.12 22.98 18.48
C SER A 124 13.16 21.93 17.37
N PHE A 125 12.21 21.00 17.36
CA PHE A 125 12.08 19.97 16.32
C PHE A 125 11.66 20.58 14.97
N LEU A 126 10.66 21.46 14.97
CA LEU A 126 10.17 22.16 13.78
C LEU A 126 11.23 23.11 13.20
N TYR A 127 11.99 23.79 14.06
CA TYR A 127 13.13 24.59 13.64
C TYR A 127 14.20 23.74 12.96
N ALA A 128 14.66 22.67 13.62
CA ALA A 128 15.72 21.80 13.11
C ALA A 128 15.32 21.06 11.82
N THR A 129 14.05 20.67 11.69
CA THR A 129 13.58 19.80 10.60
C THR A 129 13.03 20.58 9.40
N VAL A 130 12.48 21.77 9.61
CA VAL A 130 11.82 22.57 8.55
C VAL A 130 12.41 23.98 8.45
N LEU A 131 12.33 24.79 9.51
CA LEU A 131 12.47 26.24 9.36
C LEU A 131 13.89 26.69 9.00
N THR A 132 14.92 25.97 9.45
CA THR A 132 16.33 26.24 9.12
C THR A 132 16.73 25.76 7.72
N HIS A 133 15.95 24.87 7.09
CA HIS A 133 16.28 24.39 5.75
C HIS A 133 15.90 25.43 4.66
N PRO A 134 16.68 25.51 3.57
CA PRO A 134 16.38 26.42 2.47
C PRO A 134 15.38 25.83 1.45
N SER A 135 15.25 24.50 1.36
CA SER A 135 14.43 23.82 0.36
C SER A 135 13.82 22.50 0.86
N LEU A 136 12.68 22.10 0.27
CA LEU A 136 11.96 20.87 0.59
C LEU A 136 12.85 19.62 0.49
N PRO A 137 13.67 19.40 -0.57
CA PRO A 137 14.55 18.22 -0.63
C PRO A 137 15.54 18.12 0.54
N ARG A 138 16.04 19.26 1.07
CA ARG A 138 16.95 19.23 2.23
C ARG A 138 16.23 18.89 3.53
N SER A 139 15.04 19.44 3.74
CA SER A 139 14.19 19.14 4.90
C SER A 139 13.76 17.68 4.90
N LEU A 140 13.27 17.17 3.76
CA LEU A 140 12.86 15.77 3.58
C LEU A 140 14.04 14.81 3.80
N SER A 141 15.21 15.07 3.21
CA SER A 141 16.40 14.24 3.43
C SER A 141 16.83 14.20 4.90
N PHE A 142 16.79 15.34 5.60
CA PHE A 142 17.15 15.41 7.02
C PHE A 142 16.15 14.63 7.89
N HIS A 143 14.85 14.79 7.62
CA HIS A 143 13.80 14.09 8.35
C HIS A 143 13.85 12.58 8.15
N LEU A 144 13.93 12.12 6.89
CA LEU A 144 14.08 10.69 6.56
C LEU A 144 15.34 10.10 7.19
N ALA A 145 16.47 10.81 7.12
CA ALA A 145 17.72 10.36 7.71
C ALA A 145 17.65 10.18 9.23
N ASN A 146 16.97 11.08 9.95
CA ASN A 146 16.79 10.97 11.40
C ASN A 146 15.73 9.92 11.78
N LYS A 147 14.69 9.72 10.97
CA LYS A 147 13.69 8.64 11.20
C LYS A 147 14.26 7.25 10.93
N LEU A 148 15.10 7.09 9.91
CA LEU A 148 15.61 5.79 9.44
C LEU A 148 17.00 5.43 9.97
N CYS A 149 17.63 6.27 10.81
CA CYS A 149 18.97 5.97 11.31
C CYS A 149 19.01 4.73 12.21
N SER A 150 20.17 4.08 12.24
CA SER A 150 20.50 2.97 13.13
C SER A 150 22.01 2.95 13.39
N SER A 151 22.49 2.00 14.21
CA SER A 151 23.92 1.75 14.40
C SER A 151 24.66 1.41 13.10
N THR A 152 23.95 0.92 12.08
CA THR A 152 24.52 0.52 10.78
C THR A 152 24.33 1.60 9.71
N LEU A 153 23.16 2.25 9.70
CA LEU A 153 22.80 3.32 8.76
C LEU A 153 22.80 4.66 9.51
N LEU A 154 23.96 5.32 9.56
CA LEU A 154 24.11 6.60 10.25
C LEU A 154 23.29 7.70 9.56
N SER A 155 22.73 8.64 10.35
CA SER A 155 21.91 9.74 9.82
C SER A 155 22.67 10.63 8.84
N THR A 156 23.96 10.88 9.04
CA THR A 156 24.80 11.64 8.09
C THR A 156 24.88 10.96 6.72
N LEU A 157 25.16 9.66 6.70
CA LEU A 157 25.20 8.85 5.47
C LEU A 157 23.84 8.82 4.76
N LEU A 158 22.75 8.66 5.52
CA LEU A 158 21.40 8.68 4.98
C LEU A 158 21.04 10.05 4.40
N TYR A 159 21.39 11.14 5.09
CA TYR A 159 21.13 12.50 4.64
C TYR A 159 21.80 12.80 3.29
N ASP A 160 23.10 12.51 3.18
CA ASP A 160 23.85 12.70 1.94
C ASP A 160 23.30 11.83 0.81
N LEU A 161 22.94 10.57 1.10
CA LEU A 161 22.31 9.66 0.16
C LEU A 161 20.96 10.19 -0.36
N PHE A 162 20.05 10.58 0.53
CA PHE A 162 18.74 11.12 0.15
C PHE A 162 18.89 12.42 -0.64
N LEU A 163 19.72 13.35 -0.15
CA LEU A 163 19.91 14.66 -0.77
C LEU A 163 20.57 14.57 -2.15
N ALA A 164 21.63 13.77 -2.29
CA ALA A 164 22.27 13.55 -3.59
C ALA A 164 21.31 12.89 -4.59
N THR A 165 20.50 11.94 -4.14
CA THR A 165 19.52 11.26 -5.00
C THR A 165 18.41 12.21 -5.47
N LEU A 166 17.81 13.00 -4.56
CA LEU A 166 16.78 13.99 -4.92
C LEU A 166 17.34 15.13 -5.78
N ALA A 167 18.57 15.58 -5.53
CA ALA A 167 19.22 16.60 -6.35
C ALA A 167 19.52 16.13 -7.79
N ALA A 168 19.88 14.86 -7.96
CA ALA A 168 20.20 14.29 -9.28
C ALA A 168 18.96 13.92 -10.11
N HIS A 169 17.77 13.79 -9.52
CA HIS A 169 16.56 13.31 -10.20
C HIS A 169 15.37 14.28 -10.00
N PRO A 170 15.20 15.29 -10.87
CA PRO A 170 14.07 16.22 -10.80
C PRO A 170 12.69 15.55 -10.82
N SER A 171 12.54 14.42 -11.51
CA SER A 171 11.30 13.63 -11.52
C SER A 171 10.92 13.09 -10.13
N LEU A 172 11.89 12.79 -9.26
CA LEU A 172 11.60 12.39 -7.87
C LEU A 172 11.15 13.58 -7.03
N ARG A 173 11.65 14.79 -7.29
CA ARG A 173 11.19 16.02 -6.63
C ARG A 173 9.75 16.34 -7.02
N ALA A 174 9.43 16.24 -8.32
CA ALA A 174 8.04 16.36 -8.80
C ALA A 174 7.12 15.29 -8.17
N ALA A 175 7.61 14.05 -8.00
CA ALA A 175 6.86 12.99 -7.33
C ALA A 175 6.61 13.28 -5.83
N VAL A 176 7.61 13.79 -5.10
CA VAL A 176 7.46 14.24 -3.69
C VAL A 176 6.37 15.30 -3.58
N VAL A 177 6.35 16.29 -4.48
CA VAL A 177 5.34 17.35 -4.52
C VAL A 177 3.95 16.79 -4.84
N ALA A 178 3.83 15.91 -5.84
CA ALA A 178 2.57 15.26 -6.17
C ALA A 178 2.03 14.38 -5.02
N ASP A 179 2.90 13.68 -4.29
CA ASP A 179 2.51 12.85 -3.14
C ASP A 179 2.04 13.72 -1.95
N LEU A 180 2.65 14.89 -1.73
CA LEU A 180 2.19 15.88 -0.74
C LEU A 180 0.82 16.47 -1.11
N LEU A 181 0.63 16.84 -2.38
CA LEU A 181 -0.64 17.32 -2.92
C LEU A 181 -1.74 16.26 -2.79
N ALA A 182 -1.43 15.00 -3.15
CA ALA A 182 -2.33 13.87 -3.02
C ALA A 182 -2.75 13.65 -1.56
N ALA A 183 -1.82 13.65 -0.60
CA ALA A 183 -2.19 13.53 0.81
C ALA A 183 -3.10 14.69 1.27
N ARG A 184 -2.79 15.93 0.89
CA ARG A 184 -3.54 17.12 1.30
C ARG A 184 -4.95 17.20 0.70
N SER A 185 -5.15 16.72 -0.53
CA SER A 185 -6.46 16.79 -1.21
C SER A 185 -7.38 15.60 -0.91
N ARG A 186 -6.80 14.43 -0.60
CA ARG A 186 -7.55 13.16 -0.50
C ARG A 186 -7.83 12.73 0.93
N ASP A 187 -6.97 13.06 1.90
CA ASP A 187 -7.21 12.77 3.31
C ASP A 187 -7.77 14.00 4.05
N PRO A 188 -9.04 13.98 4.52
CA PRO A 188 -9.62 15.06 5.31
C PRO A 188 -8.89 15.36 6.63
N ALA A 189 -8.14 14.41 7.20
CA ALA A 189 -7.32 14.62 8.40
C ALA A 189 -5.97 15.30 8.09
N CYS A 190 -5.55 15.33 6.82
CA CYS A 190 -4.36 16.03 6.37
C CYS A 190 -4.65 17.53 6.26
N VAL A 191 -4.67 18.23 7.39
CA VAL A 191 -4.98 19.68 7.46
C VAL A 191 -3.88 20.60 6.91
N GLY A 192 -2.67 20.08 6.66
CA GLY A 192 -1.52 20.86 6.17
C GLY A 192 -0.41 20.01 5.58
N PHE A 193 0.43 20.62 4.73
CA PHE A 193 1.52 19.92 4.03
C PHE A 193 2.66 19.48 4.95
N SER A 194 2.98 20.31 5.95
CA SER A 194 3.95 20.04 7.00
C SER A 194 3.50 18.85 7.87
N HIS A 195 2.19 18.71 8.13
CA HIS A 195 1.64 17.57 8.84
C HIS A 195 1.96 16.26 8.10
N CYS A 196 1.73 16.23 6.77
CA CYS A 196 2.12 15.10 5.93
C CYS A 196 3.64 14.86 5.96
N LEU A 197 4.45 15.90 5.65
CA LEU A 197 5.92 15.82 5.62
C LEU A 197 6.51 15.25 6.92
N LEU A 198 5.97 15.65 8.08
CA LEU A 198 6.55 15.31 9.38
C LEU A 198 6.03 13.99 9.94
N ASN A 199 4.72 13.70 9.79
CA ASN A 199 4.06 12.64 10.53
C ASN A 199 3.52 11.47 9.66
N TYR A 200 3.33 11.66 8.36
CA TYR A 200 2.70 10.63 7.51
C TYR A 200 3.73 9.59 7.09
N LYS A 201 3.84 8.52 7.88
CA LYS A 201 4.78 7.43 7.64
C LYS A 201 4.60 6.74 6.27
N GLY A 202 3.39 6.76 5.70
CA GLY A 202 3.12 6.27 4.35
C GLY A 202 3.81 7.11 3.27
N PHE A 203 3.66 8.43 3.34
CA PHE A 203 4.39 9.37 2.49
C PHE A 203 5.91 9.18 2.63
N LEU A 204 6.43 9.10 3.87
CA LEU A 204 7.86 8.90 4.15
C LEU A 204 8.39 7.56 3.60
N ALA A 205 7.60 6.49 3.69
CA ALA A 205 7.96 5.18 3.13
C ALA A 205 8.05 5.20 1.60
N ILE A 206 7.13 5.90 0.91
CA ILE A 206 7.21 6.10 -0.55
C ILE A 206 8.49 6.86 -0.92
N GLN A 207 8.81 7.96 -0.24
CA GLN A 207 10.01 8.74 -0.57
C GLN A 207 11.30 7.95 -0.31
N ALA A 208 11.33 7.13 0.75
CA ALA A 208 12.43 6.23 1.01
C ALA A 208 12.55 5.12 -0.04
N HIS A 209 11.43 4.54 -0.48
CA HIS A 209 11.38 3.56 -1.58
C HIS A 209 11.93 4.15 -2.88
N ARG A 210 11.55 5.38 -3.26
CA ARG A 210 12.06 6.03 -4.48
C ARG A 210 13.59 6.09 -4.51
N VAL A 211 14.25 6.33 -3.37
CA VAL A 211 15.72 6.28 -3.27
C VAL A 211 16.26 4.86 -3.25
N ALA A 212 15.59 3.90 -2.61
CA ALA A 212 15.93 2.48 -2.70
C ALA A 212 15.86 1.96 -4.15
N HIS A 213 14.87 2.40 -4.93
CA HIS A 213 14.69 2.06 -6.34
C HIS A 213 15.83 2.59 -7.22
N VAL A 214 16.26 3.84 -7.02
CA VAL A 214 17.44 4.39 -7.71
C VAL A 214 18.71 3.60 -7.35
N LEU A 215 18.91 3.27 -6.07
CA LEU A 215 20.03 2.44 -5.63
C LEU A 215 20.01 1.04 -6.27
N TRP A 216 18.82 0.44 -6.41
CA TRP A 216 18.63 -0.84 -7.07
C TRP A 216 19.01 -0.79 -8.56
N ALA A 217 18.53 0.24 -9.27
CA ALA A 217 18.89 0.48 -10.67
C ALA A 217 20.41 0.68 -10.86
N GLN A 218 21.06 1.42 -9.95
CA GLN A 218 22.52 1.61 -9.88
C GLN A 218 23.31 0.35 -9.45
N GLN A 219 22.66 -0.82 -9.32
CA GLN A 219 23.25 -2.08 -8.86
C GLN A 219 23.80 -2.05 -7.41
N ARG A 220 23.48 -1.01 -6.62
CA ARG A 220 23.81 -0.89 -5.19
C ARG A 220 22.83 -1.70 -4.32
N ARG A 221 22.49 -2.92 -4.78
CA ARG A 221 21.40 -3.75 -4.25
C ARG A 221 21.48 -4.02 -2.75
N PRO A 222 22.65 -4.31 -2.13
CA PRO A 222 22.73 -4.53 -0.68
C PRO A 222 22.27 -3.30 0.13
N LEU A 223 22.57 -2.09 -0.34
CA LEU A 223 22.12 -0.85 0.32
C LEU A 223 20.63 -0.59 0.08
N ALA A 224 20.12 -0.89 -1.11
CA ALA A 224 18.69 -0.80 -1.41
C ALA A 224 17.86 -1.73 -0.51
N LEU A 225 18.31 -2.99 -0.33
CA LEU A 225 17.68 -3.97 0.55
C LEU A 225 17.82 -3.60 2.05
N ALA A 226 18.98 -3.07 2.47
CA ALA A 226 19.16 -2.56 3.83
C ALA A 226 18.21 -1.38 4.11
N LEU A 227 17.99 -0.49 3.13
CA LEU A 227 17.05 0.62 3.24
C LEU A 227 15.60 0.14 3.28
N GLN A 228 15.20 -0.81 2.42
CA GLN A 228 13.89 -1.49 2.48
C GLN A 228 13.65 -2.07 3.87
N SER A 229 14.60 -2.85 4.41
CA SER A 229 14.51 -3.44 5.75
C SER A 229 14.31 -2.38 6.83
N ARG A 230 15.01 -1.24 6.74
CA ARG A 230 14.84 -0.14 7.70
C ARG A 230 13.49 0.56 7.59
N VAL A 231 12.96 0.71 6.37
CA VAL A 231 11.62 1.26 6.11
C VAL A 231 10.54 0.34 6.67
N ALA A 232 10.70 -0.98 6.52
CA ALA A 232 9.83 -1.98 7.13
C ALA A 232 9.86 -1.91 8.66
N ASP A 233 11.04 -1.84 9.29
CA ASP A 233 11.16 -1.72 10.75
C ASP A 233 10.49 -0.47 11.32
N VAL A 234 10.70 0.70 10.70
CA VAL A 234 10.34 2.01 11.28
C VAL A 234 8.92 2.42 10.91
N PHE A 235 8.48 2.15 9.68
CA PHE A 235 7.17 2.58 9.18
C PHE A 235 6.15 1.42 9.07
N ALA A 236 6.58 0.17 9.24
CA ALA A 236 5.77 -1.03 8.98
C ALA A 236 5.23 -1.06 7.54
N VAL A 237 6.08 -0.70 6.57
CA VAL A 237 5.80 -0.70 5.13
C VAL A 237 6.94 -1.46 4.43
N ASP A 238 6.62 -2.53 3.71
CA ASP A 238 7.61 -3.33 2.99
C ASP A 238 7.39 -3.20 1.47
N ILE A 239 8.22 -2.39 0.81
CA ILE A 239 8.20 -2.20 -0.64
C ILE A 239 9.54 -2.66 -1.18
N HIS A 240 9.52 -3.70 -2.02
CA HIS A 240 10.74 -4.21 -2.62
C HIS A 240 11.36 -3.16 -3.57
N PRO A 241 12.66 -2.84 -3.50
CA PRO A 241 13.28 -1.76 -4.27
C PRO A 241 13.06 -1.84 -5.78
N ALA A 242 12.92 -3.03 -6.36
CA ALA A 242 12.62 -3.22 -7.79
C ALA A 242 11.19 -2.81 -8.20
N ALA A 243 10.24 -2.70 -7.26
CA ALA A 243 8.86 -2.34 -7.55
C ALA A 243 8.77 -0.93 -8.14
N VAL A 244 7.99 -0.77 -9.20
CA VAL A 244 7.78 0.51 -9.88
C VAL A 244 6.57 1.20 -9.26
N VAL A 245 6.73 2.45 -8.82
CA VAL A 245 5.68 3.23 -8.17
C VAL A 245 5.62 4.63 -8.76
N GLY A 246 4.46 5.01 -9.30
CA GLY A 246 4.15 6.31 -9.89
C GLY A 246 4.16 7.47 -8.89
N LYS A 247 3.64 8.64 -9.31
CA LYS A 247 3.53 9.87 -8.52
C LYS A 247 2.08 10.14 -8.08
N GLY A 248 1.90 11.00 -7.08
CA GLY A 248 0.57 11.31 -6.55
C GLY A 248 0.02 10.15 -5.72
N ILE A 249 0.87 9.44 -4.98
CA ILE A 249 0.51 8.25 -4.22
C ILE A 249 0.10 8.64 -2.80
N LEU A 250 -1.06 8.16 -2.36
CA LEU A 250 -1.44 8.18 -0.95
C LEU A 250 -1.34 6.75 -0.38
N LEU A 251 -0.37 6.53 0.51
CA LEU A 251 -0.39 5.38 1.43
C LEU A 251 -1.04 5.82 2.75
N ASP A 252 -2.36 5.71 2.83
CA ASP A 252 -3.10 6.14 4.02
C ASP A 252 -3.00 5.12 5.15
N HIS A 253 -2.67 5.60 6.35
CA HIS A 253 -2.24 4.87 7.55
C HIS A 253 -1.01 3.94 7.37
N ALA A 254 -0.84 3.33 6.20
CA ALA A 254 0.29 2.54 5.67
C ALA A 254 0.75 1.28 6.45
N THR A 255 0.39 1.11 7.72
CA THR A 255 0.79 -0.07 8.53
C THR A 255 0.48 -1.37 7.82
N GLY A 256 1.47 -2.26 7.68
CA GLY A 256 1.29 -3.58 7.08
C GLY A 256 1.15 -3.60 5.56
N VAL A 257 1.43 -2.49 4.86
CA VAL A 257 1.48 -2.48 3.39
C VAL A 257 2.68 -3.30 2.89
N VAL A 258 2.45 -4.22 1.97
CA VAL A 258 3.47 -5.07 1.34
C VAL A 258 3.38 -4.98 -0.18
N ILE A 259 4.46 -4.62 -0.87
CA ILE A 259 4.53 -4.48 -2.33
C ILE A 259 5.75 -5.24 -2.87
N GLY A 260 5.50 -6.31 -3.62
CA GLY A 260 6.55 -7.23 -4.07
C GLY A 260 7.34 -6.80 -5.32
N GLU A 261 8.44 -7.51 -5.57
CA GLU A 261 9.52 -7.18 -6.52
C GLU A 261 9.09 -6.72 -7.92
N THR A 262 8.06 -7.34 -8.50
CA THR A 262 7.64 -7.09 -9.89
C THR A 262 6.30 -6.35 -9.97
N ALA A 263 5.88 -5.75 -8.86
CA ALA A 263 4.68 -4.93 -8.81
C ALA A 263 4.91 -3.63 -9.58
N VAL A 264 3.85 -3.16 -10.22
CA VAL A 264 3.79 -1.81 -10.82
C VAL A 264 2.58 -1.12 -10.23
N VAL A 265 2.77 0.10 -9.74
CA VAL A 265 1.72 1.00 -9.27
C VAL A 265 1.77 2.26 -10.13
N GLY A 266 0.67 2.57 -10.81
CA GLY A 266 0.51 3.77 -11.64
C GLY A 266 0.43 5.07 -10.84
N ASP A 267 0.10 6.16 -11.52
CA ASP A 267 -0.03 7.49 -10.91
C ASP A 267 -1.40 7.65 -10.21
N ASN A 268 -1.50 8.58 -9.26
CA ASN A 268 -2.72 8.92 -8.53
C ASN A 268 -3.42 7.78 -7.76
N VAL A 269 -2.71 6.68 -7.50
CA VAL A 269 -3.24 5.54 -6.73
C VAL A 269 -3.30 5.86 -5.24
N SER A 270 -4.37 5.42 -4.57
CA SER A 270 -4.51 5.50 -3.12
C SER A 270 -4.71 4.11 -2.51
N ILE A 271 -3.93 3.81 -1.47
CA ILE A 271 -3.79 2.50 -0.85
C ILE A 271 -3.87 2.64 0.66
N LEU A 272 -4.79 1.93 1.29
CA LEU A 272 -4.95 1.93 2.75
C LEU A 272 -4.02 0.91 3.44
N HIS A 273 -3.99 0.93 4.76
CA HIS A 273 -3.22 -0.01 5.58
C HIS A 273 -3.53 -1.49 5.29
N HIS A 274 -2.57 -2.37 5.61
CA HIS A 274 -2.61 -3.83 5.47
C HIS A 274 -2.82 -4.37 4.05
N VAL A 275 -2.69 -3.52 3.02
CA VAL A 275 -2.79 -3.96 1.62
C VAL A 275 -1.56 -4.77 1.21
N THR A 276 -1.79 -5.90 0.53
CA THR A 276 -0.73 -6.75 -0.03
C THR A 276 -0.82 -6.80 -1.55
N LEU A 277 0.23 -6.37 -2.24
CA LEU A 277 0.47 -6.57 -3.68
C LEU A 277 1.50 -7.71 -3.85
N GLY A 278 1.03 -8.94 -3.66
CA GLY A 278 1.86 -10.12 -3.41
C GLY A 278 1.99 -11.10 -4.58
N GLY A 279 2.91 -12.05 -4.44
CA GLY A 279 3.11 -13.12 -5.42
C GLY A 279 2.27 -14.37 -5.15
N THR A 280 2.05 -15.20 -6.17
CA THR A 280 1.45 -16.53 -6.03
C THR A 280 2.50 -17.63 -6.12
N GLY A 281 2.68 -18.41 -5.05
CA GLY A 281 3.57 -19.56 -5.02
C GLY A 281 5.06 -19.22 -5.13
N LYS A 282 5.84 -20.12 -5.75
CA LYS A 282 7.31 -20.04 -5.85
C LYS A 282 7.84 -19.77 -7.27
N ALA A 283 6.99 -19.31 -8.18
CA ALA A 283 7.37 -19.07 -9.56
C ALA A 283 8.35 -17.88 -9.65
N VAL A 284 9.39 -18.00 -10.48
CA VAL A 284 10.35 -16.93 -10.77
C VAL A 284 9.88 -16.18 -12.01
N GLY A 285 10.15 -14.86 -12.05
CA GLY A 285 9.70 -13.96 -13.11
C GLY A 285 8.62 -13.00 -12.61
N ASP A 286 7.86 -12.45 -13.55
CA ASP A 286 6.81 -11.47 -13.25
C ASP A 286 5.58 -12.13 -12.62
N ARG A 287 5.37 -11.85 -11.34
CA ARG A 287 4.48 -12.60 -10.44
C ARG A 287 3.63 -11.73 -9.51
N HIS A 288 3.68 -10.40 -9.62
CA HIS A 288 3.01 -9.45 -8.73
C HIS A 288 2.06 -8.51 -9.49
N PRO A 289 1.12 -7.83 -8.82
CA PRO A 289 0.07 -7.06 -9.48
C PRO A 289 0.56 -5.87 -10.31
N LYS A 290 -0.25 -5.49 -11.30
CA LYS A 290 -0.11 -4.26 -12.10
C LYS A 290 -1.32 -3.37 -11.81
N ILE A 291 -1.13 -2.32 -11.04
CA ILE A 291 -2.16 -1.37 -10.64
C ILE A 291 -2.12 -0.17 -11.60
N GLY A 292 -3.21 0.07 -12.32
CA GLY A 292 -3.37 1.24 -13.19
C GLY A 292 -3.62 2.53 -12.42
N ASP A 293 -3.66 3.64 -13.14
CA ASP A 293 -3.72 4.98 -12.55
C ASP A 293 -5.07 5.27 -11.86
N GLY A 294 -5.04 6.06 -10.78
CA GLY A 294 -6.22 6.50 -10.04
C GLY A 294 -7.06 5.37 -9.43
N VAL A 295 -6.45 4.20 -9.18
CA VAL A 295 -7.09 3.08 -8.47
C VAL A 295 -7.18 3.39 -6.97
N LEU A 296 -8.29 2.98 -6.35
CA LEU A 296 -8.45 2.95 -4.90
C LEU A 296 -8.34 1.51 -4.38
N ILE A 297 -7.46 1.26 -3.42
CA ILE A 297 -7.32 -0.03 -2.74
C ILE A 297 -7.65 0.12 -1.26
N GLY A 298 -8.82 -0.39 -0.86
CA GLY A 298 -9.31 -0.34 0.52
C GLY A 298 -8.50 -1.18 1.50
N ALA A 299 -8.68 -0.89 2.79
CA ALA A 299 -7.90 -1.47 3.88
C ALA A 299 -7.89 -3.01 3.88
N ALA A 300 -6.74 -3.60 4.17
CA ALA A 300 -6.52 -5.05 4.25
C ALA A 300 -6.86 -5.84 2.96
N ALA A 301 -6.97 -5.18 1.79
CA ALA A 301 -7.15 -5.88 0.53
C ALA A 301 -5.86 -6.63 0.10
N THR A 302 -6.01 -7.85 -0.37
CA THR A 302 -4.92 -8.74 -0.78
C THR A 302 -5.05 -9.06 -2.26
N ILE A 303 -4.10 -8.60 -3.07
CA ILE A 303 -4.06 -8.77 -4.52
C ILE A 303 -2.84 -9.64 -4.83
N LEU A 304 -3.07 -10.84 -5.39
CA LEU A 304 -2.02 -11.85 -5.55
C LEU A 304 -1.83 -12.29 -7.00
N GLY A 305 -0.57 -12.42 -7.39
CA GLY A 305 -0.17 -12.92 -8.71
C GLY A 305 0.04 -11.80 -9.72
N ASN A 306 0.41 -12.15 -10.95
CA ASN A 306 0.56 -11.19 -12.03
C ASN A 306 -0.81 -10.83 -12.64
N VAL A 307 -1.63 -10.15 -11.84
CA VAL A 307 -2.97 -9.70 -12.20
C VAL A 307 -2.98 -8.20 -12.48
N LYS A 308 -3.85 -7.77 -13.39
CA LYS A 308 -4.03 -6.36 -13.76
C LYS A 308 -5.26 -5.77 -13.09
N ILE A 309 -5.09 -4.64 -12.43
CA ILE A 309 -6.17 -3.81 -11.91
C ILE A 309 -6.22 -2.57 -12.78
N GLY A 310 -7.23 -2.46 -13.64
CA GLY A 310 -7.32 -1.38 -14.63
C GLY A 310 -7.51 0.00 -13.98
N SER A 311 -7.09 1.05 -14.68
CA SER A 311 -7.16 2.44 -14.18
C SER A 311 -8.56 2.84 -13.72
N GLY A 312 -8.63 3.62 -12.64
CA GLY A 312 -9.89 4.03 -12.01
C GLY A 312 -10.72 2.90 -11.39
N ALA A 313 -10.18 1.68 -11.23
CA ALA A 313 -10.87 0.61 -10.51
C ALA A 313 -10.86 0.85 -8.99
N LYS A 314 -11.78 0.18 -8.29
CA LYS A 314 -11.96 0.28 -6.83
C LYS A 314 -11.94 -1.12 -6.22
N ILE A 315 -11.01 -1.39 -5.32
CA ILE A 315 -10.91 -2.66 -4.58
C ILE A 315 -11.42 -2.43 -3.16
N GLY A 316 -12.50 -3.13 -2.78
CA GLY A 316 -13.10 -2.99 -1.45
C GLY A 316 -12.17 -3.48 -0.33
N ALA A 317 -12.37 -2.95 0.87
CA ALA A 317 -11.62 -3.40 2.05
C ALA A 317 -11.80 -4.92 2.30
N GLY A 318 -10.74 -5.59 2.77
CA GLY A 318 -10.70 -7.02 3.06
C GLY A 318 -10.82 -7.95 1.84
N SER A 319 -10.79 -7.42 0.61
CA SER A 319 -11.01 -8.21 -0.60
C SER A 319 -9.79 -9.06 -0.97
N VAL A 320 -10.01 -10.25 -1.55
CA VAL A 320 -8.94 -11.12 -2.05
C VAL A 320 -9.03 -11.27 -3.55
N VAL A 321 -8.17 -10.56 -4.27
CA VAL A 321 -8.18 -10.46 -5.75
C VAL A 321 -7.14 -11.41 -6.34
N LEU A 322 -7.61 -12.35 -7.17
CA LEU A 322 -6.81 -13.43 -7.77
C LEU A 322 -6.88 -13.47 -9.31
N ILE A 323 -7.63 -12.54 -9.93
CA ILE A 323 -7.83 -12.40 -11.37
C ILE A 323 -7.90 -10.91 -11.73
N ASP A 324 -7.72 -10.60 -13.00
CA ASP A 324 -7.77 -9.22 -13.52
C ASP A 324 -9.10 -8.51 -13.19
N VAL A 325 -9.01 -7.24 -12.83
CA VAL A 325 -10.14 -6.34 -12.56
C VAL A 325 -10.17 -5.28 -13.66
N PRO A 326 -11.26 -5.15 -14.44
CA PRO A 326 -11.37 -4.14 -15.50
C PRO A 326 -11.24 -2.70 -14.98
N ALA A 327 -10.79 -1.80 -15.86
CA ALA A 327 -10.77 -0.36 -15.58
C ALA A 327 -12.17 0.16 -15.21
N ARG A 328 -12.23 1.16 -14.32
CA ARG A 328 -13.48 1.78 -13.83
C ARG A 328 -14.53 0.78 -13.32
N SER A 329 -14.09 -0.32 -12.71
CA SER A 329 -14.96 -1.33 -12.09
C SER A 329 -14.67 -1.46 -10.59
N THR A 330 -15.66 -1.90 -9.82
CA THR A 330 -15.49 -2.17 -8.38
C THR A 330 -15.46 -3.68 -8.13
N ALA A 331 -14.45 -4.15 -7.39
CA ALA A 331 -14.29 -5.54 -6.99
C ALA A 331 -14.27 -5.67 -5.46
N VAL A 332 -15.11 -6.54 -4.90
CA VAL A 332 -15.23 -6.73 -3.44
C VAL A 332 -15.29 -8.20 -3.03
N GLY A 333 -14.89 -8.49 -1.79
CA GLY A 333 -15.10 -9.78 -1.12
C GLY A 333 -13.93 -10.77 -1.24
N ASN A 334 -14.10 -11.95 -0.64
CA ASN A 334 -13.08 -13.00 -0.57
C ASN A 334 -13.66 -14.37 -0.99
N PRO A 335 -13.29 -14.93 -2.15
CA PRO A 335 -12.53 -14.29 -3.24
C PRO A 335 -13.35 -13.18 -3.92
N ALA A 336 -12.66 -12.16 -4.42
CA ALA A 336 -13.29 -10.96 -4.95
C ALA A 336 -14.19 -11.24 -6.16
N ARG A 337 -15.26 -10.45 -6.29
CA ARG A 337 -16.17 -10.43 -7.44
C ARG A 337 -16.37 -9.00 -7.91
N LEU A 338 -16.52 -8.82 -9.21
CA LEU A 338 -17.02 -7.57 -9.77
C LEU A 338 -18.46 -7.39 -9.31
N ILE A 339 -18.76 -6.21 -8.78
CA ILE A 339 -20.11 -5.80 -8.44
C ILE A 339 -20.61 -4.77 -9.47
N GLY A 340 -21.77 -5.04 -10.03
CA GLY A 340 -22.41 -4.12 -10.96
C GLY A 340 -23.08 -2.98 -10.22
N GLY A 341 -22.51 -1.78 -10.30
CA GLY A 341 -23.33 -0.58 -10.39
C GLY A 341 -23.76 -0.42 -11.83
N LYS A 342 -25.04 -0.13 -12.10
CA LYS A 342 -25.39 0.46 -13.40
C LYS A 342 -24.65 1.80 -13.45
N LYS A 343 -23.95 2.11 -14.55
CA LYS A 343 -23.66 3.52 -14.86
C LYS A 343 -25.02 4.24 -14.85
N PRO A 344 -25.25 5.24 -13.98
CA PRO A 344 -26.37 6.13 -14.17
C PRO A 344 -26.19 6.79 -15.53
N GLU A 345 -27.22 6.78 -16.38
CA GLU A 345 -27.15 7.45 -17.67
C GLU A 345 -26.93 8.95 -17.43
N GLY A 346 -25.74 9.44 -17.77
CA GLY A 346 -25.33 10.84 -17.55
C GLY A 346 -24.34 11.08 -16.41
N GLU A 347 -23.95 10.06 -15.63
CA GLU A 347 -22.85 10.21 -14.67
C GLU A 347 -21.52 10.33 -15.43
N LYS A 348 -20.81 11.44 -15.20
CA LYS A 348 -19.60 11.75 -15.96
C LYS A 348 -18.45 10.81 -15.61
N ASP A 349 -17.70 10.38 -16.62
CA ASP A 349 -16.46 9.57 -16.52
C ASP A 349 -15.26 10.34 -15.89
N GLU A 350 -15.53 11.36 -15.06
CA GLU A 350 -14.56 12.32 -14.49
C GLU A 350 -14.07 11.93 -13.07
N ASP A 351 -14.82 11.14 -12.29
CA ASP A 351 -14.39 10.72 -10.95
C ASP A 351 -13.39 9.54 -11.00
N MET A 352 -12.19 9.76 -10.45
CA MET A 352 -11.16 8.75 -10.27
C MET A 352 -11.17 8.30 -8.79
N PRO A 353 -11.52 7.04 -8.47
CA PRO A 353 -11.64 6.56 -7.09
C PRO A 353 -10.42 6.78 -6.20
N GLY A 354 -9.21 6.73 -6.77
CA GLY A 354 -7.96 7.02 -6.06
C GLY A 354 -7.85 8.48 -5.60
N GLU A 355 -8.65 9.40 -6.14
CA GLU A 355 -8.67 10.81 -5.77
C GLU A 355 -9.89 11.16 -4.90
N SER A 356 -11.07 10.62 -5.18
CA SER A 356 -12.27 10.87 -4.37
C SER A 356 -12.30 10.12 -3.03
N MET A 357 -11.46 9.11 -2.84
CA MET A 357 -11.39 8.26 -1.63
C MET A 357 -12.73 7.63 -1.23
N ASP A 358 -13.65 7.51 -2.19
CA ASP A 358 -14.99 7.05 -1.90
C ASP A 358 -15.04 5.53 -1.71
N HIS A 359 -15.17 5.11 -0.46
CA HIS A 359 -15.25 3.70 -0.09
C HIS A 359 -16.64 3.06 -0.24
N THR A 360 -17.72 3.82 -0.53
CA THR A 360 -19.10 3.34 -0.30
C THR A 360 -20.18 3.69 -1.33
N SER A 361 -20.02 4.68 -2.22
CA SER A 361 -21.12 5.11 -3.14
C SER A 361 -21.78 3.97 -3.92
N PHE A 362 -20.98 3.02 -4.40
CA PHE A 362 -21.45 1.85 -5.14
C PHE A 362 -22.44 0.97 -4.34
N ILE A 363 -22.38 1.00 -3.00
CA ILE A 363 -23.26 0.22 -2.10
C ILE A 363 -24.66 0.81 -2.06
N ARG A 364 -24.82 2.14 -2.24
CA ARG A 364 -26.12 2.82 -2.16
C ARG A 364 -27.14 2.37 -3.22
N GLN A 365 -26.70 1.68 -4.28
CA GLN A 365 -27.59 1.08 -5.28
C GLN A 365 -28.10 -0.33 -4.89
N TRP A 366 -27.61 -0.92 -3.79
CA TRP A 366 -27.83 -2.33 -3.44
C TRP A 366 -28.73 -2.55 -2.22
N SER A 367 -28.88 -1.57 -1.33
CA SER A 367 -29.68 -1.68 -0.11
C SER A 367 -29.93 -0.31 0.53
N ASP A 368 -31.14 -0.07 1.06
CA ASP A 368 -31.43 1.06 1.97
C ASP A 368 -30.72 0.90 3.34
N TYR A 369 -30.22 -0.31 3.61
CA TYR A 369 -29.42 -0.66 4.79
C TYR A 369 -28.00 -1.03 4.37
N THR A 370 -27.08 -0.07 4.48
CA THR A 370 -25.64 -0.33 4.48
C THR A 370 -25.21 -0.71 5.91
N ILE A 371 -24.43 -1.78 6.05
CA ILE A 371 -23.76 -2.17 7.31
C ILE A 371 -22.42 -1.44 7.39
#